data_AF-A0A1E1W9N4-F1
#
_entry.id   AF-A0A1E1W9N4-F1
#
_cell.length_a   1.000
_cell.length_b   1.000
_cell.length_c   1.000
_cell.angle_alpha   90.00
_cell.angle_beta   90.00
_cell.angle_gamma   90.00
#
_symmetry.space_group_name_H-M   'P 1'
#
loop_
_entity.id
_entity.type
_entity.pdbx_description
1 polymer ?
#
loop_
_entity_poly.entity_id
_entity_poly.type
_entity_poly.pdbx_seq_one_letter_code
_entity_poly.pdbx_strand_id
1 'polypeptide(L)'
;LLIDDASDWWDGVKNTVKTYAAFKEKIRQKYAPKQPAYLLYNDINTTKQEADETTETFVARKRLLFSKVPAWEHPEAQQIDLIYMLLRLEIRDKIPRNSINTFDDLIEAARGVEKVLEERQGAEVPLSKPALIETAAARR
;
A
#
# COMPACT_ATOMS: atom_id res chain seq x y z
N LEU A 1 27.06 -9.82 -18.29
CA LEU A 1 25.78 -9.69 -17.55
C LEU A 1 26.03 -9.25 -16.12
N LEU A 2 26.98 -9.85 -15.37
CA LEU A 2 27.50 -9.26 -14.13
C LEU A 2 28.57 -8.21 -14.48
N ILE A 3 28.59 -7.10 -13.75
CA ILE A 3 29.53 -5.98 -13.91
C ILE A 3 29.99 -5.51 -12.52
N ASP A 4 31.14 -4.83 -12.48
CA ASP A 4 31.70 -4.19 -11.29
C ASP A 4 31.79 -5.15 -10.08
N ASP A 5 31.35 -4.71 -8.89
CA ASP A 5 31.35 -5.47 -7.64
C ASP A 5 30.74 -6.88 -7.78
N ALA A 6 29.72 -7.05 -8.63
CA ALA A 6 29.09 -8.34 -8.85
C ALA A 6 29.96 -9.32 -9.64
N SER A 7 30.86 -8.83 -10.49
CA SER A 7 31.85 -9.65 -11.19
C SER A 7 32.93 -10.13 -10.23
N ASP A 8 33.49 -9.22 -9.44
CA ASP A 8 34.54 -9.53 -8.47
C ASP A 8 34.05 -10.51 -7.40
N TRP A 9 32.82 -10.31 -6.92
CA TRP A 9 32.17 -11.26 -6.02
C TRP A 9 31.99 -12.64 -6.65
N TRP A 10 31.50 -12.70 -7.90
CA TRP A 10 31.24 -13.98 -8.56
C TRP A 10 32.53 -14.77 -8.78
N ASP A 11 33.62 -14.12 -9.15
CA ASP A 11 34.93 -14.76 -9.33
C ASP A 11 35.46 -15.42 -8.06
N GLY A 12 35.16 -14.85 -6.89
CA GLY A 12 35.50 -15.44 -5.59
C GLY A 12 34.69 -16.67 -5.22
N VAL A 13 33.45 -16.81 -5.71
CA VAL A 13 32.53 -17.89 -5.29
C VAL A 13 32.22 -18.92 -6.37
N LYS A 14 32.50 -18.66 -7.65
CA LYS A 14 32.15 -19.52 -8.80
C LYS A 14 32.64 -20.96 -8.65
N ASN A 15 33.82 -21.17 -8.07
CA ASN A 15 34.39 -22.51 -7.88
C ASN A 15 33.59 -23.38 -6.90
N THR A 16 32.82 -22.75 -5.99
CA THR A 16 31.98 -23.40 -4.98
C THR A 16 30.56 -23.70 -5.48
N VAL A 17 30.18 -23.20 -6.65
CA VAL A 17 28.81 -23.29 -7.18
C VAL A 17 28.81 -24.21 -8.41
N LYS A 18 28.18 -25.38 -8.28
CA LYS A 18 28.19 -26.42 -9.32
C LYS A 18 26.91 -26.51 -10.15
N THR A 19 25.85 -25.85 -9.71
CA THR A 19 24.54 -25.89 -10.38
C THR A 19 24.00 -24.48 -10.59
N TYR A 20 23.24 -24.29 -11.66
CA TYR A 20 22.56 -23.01 -11.91
C TYR A 20 21.55 -22.67 -10.80
N ALA A 21 20.95 -23.67 -10.14
CA ALA A 21 20.09 -23.45 -8.98
C ALA A 21 20.88 -22.85 -7.79
N ALA A 22 22.06 -23.41 -7.48
CA ALA A 22 22.92 -22.88 -6.41
C ALA A 22 23.46 -21.48 -6.74
N PHE A 23 23.71 -21.17 -8.03
CA PHE A 23 24.04 -19.82 -8.48
C PHE A 23 22.92 -18.83 -8.17
N LYS A 24 21.68 -19.16 -8.57
CA LYS A 24 20.51 -18.32 -8.30
C LYS A 24 20.26 -18.10 -6.81
N GLU A 25 20.51 -19.10 -5.97
CA GLU A 25 20.38 -18.93 -4.52
C GLU A 25 21.47 -18.03 -3.96
N LYS A 26 22.74 -18.22 -4.36
CA LYS A 26 23.84 -17.36 -3.88
C LYS A 26 23.69 -15.90 -4.30
N ILE A 27 23.27 -15.64 -5.54
CA ILE A 27 23.09 -14.26 -6.01
C ILE A 27 21.93 -13.58 -5.27
N ARG A 28 20.84 -14.31 -4.98
CA ARG A 28 19.75 -13.81 -4.13
C ARG A 28 20.20 -13.54 -2.71
N GLN A 29 20.97 -14.43 -2.10
CA GLN A 29 21.48 -14.22 -0.74
C GLN A 29 22.39 -12.98 -0.62
N LYS A 30 23.23 -12.74 -1.63
CA LYS A 30 24.18 -11.60 -1.62
C LYS A 30 23.52 -10.27 -1.97
N TYR A 31 22.66 -10.24 -2.99
CA TYR A 31 22.13 -9.00 -3.58
C TYR A 31 20.63 -8.77 -3.36
N ALA A 32 19.92 -9.76 -2.83
CA ALA A 32 18.52 -9.64 -2.40
C ALA A 32 18.38 -10.12 -0.95
N PRO A 33 19.07 -9.47 0.02
CA PRO A 33 18.96 -9.85 1.41
C PRO A 33 17.49 -9.80 1.85
N LYS A 34 17.00 -10.90 2.42
CA LYS A 34 15.64 -10.95 2.95
C LYS A 34 15.51 -9.89 4.05
N GLN A 35 14.53 -9.00 3.94
CA GLN A 35 14.24 -8.08 5.04
C GLN A 35 13.96 -8.90 6.32
N PRO A 36 14.60 -8.55 7.45
CA PRO A 36 14.31 -9.16 8.73
C PRO A 36 12.81 -9.06 9.08
N ALA A 37 12.27 -10.12 9.68
CA ALA A 37 10.84 -10.22 9.97
C ALA A 37 10.33 -9.04 10.82
N TYR A 38 11.08 -8.57 11.82
CA TYR A 38 10.67 -7.47 12.69
C TYR A 38 10.49 -6.14 11.94
N LEU A 39 11.28 -5.89 10.87
CA LEU A 39 11.10 -4.71 10.02
C LEU A 39 9.82 -4.84 9.18
N LEU A 40 9.54 -6.03 8.65
CA LEU A 40 8.29 -6.28 7.92
C LEU A 40 7.06 -6.09 8.82
N TYR A 41 7.10 -6.60 10.05
CA TYR A 41 6.03 -6.37 11.04
C TYR A 41 5.86 -4.89 11.38
N ASN A 42 6.97 -4.15 11.52
CA ASN A 42 6.91 -2.71 11.72
C ASN A 42 6.23 -2.02 10.54
N ASP A 43 6.63 -2.32 9.30
CA ASP A 43 6.06 -1.71 8.10
C ASP A 43 4.57 -2.06 7.94
N ILE A 44 4.18 -3.29 8.27
CA ILE A 44 2.79 -3.74 8.32
C ILE A 44 1.97 -2.89 9.31
N ASN A 45 2.50 -2.65 10.51
CA ASN A 45 1.72 -2.04 11.60
C ASN A 45 1.77 -0.51 11.63
N THR A 46 2.71 0.12 10.92
CA THR A 46 2.92 1.58 11.00
C THR A 46 2.46 2.34 9.76
N THR A 47 2.52 1.72 8.58
CA THR A 47 2.15 2.42 7.34
C THR A 47 0.64 2.49 7.20
N LYS A 48 0.07 3.69 7.27
CA LYS A 48 -1.37 3.91 7.12
C LYS A 48 -1.77 3.92 5.65
N GLN A 49 -3.08 3.88 5.40
CA GLN A 49 -3.65 4.18 4.10
C GLN A 49 -3.53 5.70 3.87
N GLU A 50 -2.94 6.07 2.74
CA GLU A 50 -2.78 7.48 2.38
C GLU A 50 -4.12 8.10 1.93
N ALA A 51 -4.22 9.44 1.99
CA ALA A 51 -5.46 10.16 1.69
C ALA A 51 -5.95 9.96 0.25
N ASP A 52 -5.02 9.78 -0.69
CA ASP A 52 -5.25 9.55 -2.13
C ASP A 52 -5.14 8.06 -2.53
N GLU A 53 -4.89 7.16 -1.58
CA GLU A 53 -4.76 5.72 -1.83
C GLU A 53 -6.13 5.01 -1.69
N THR A 54 -6.54 4.28 -2.73
CA THR A 54 -7.74 3.42 -2.66
C THR A 54 -7.52 2.27 -1.69
N THR A 55 -8.60 1.80 -1.07
CA THR A 55 -8.54 0.68 -0.11
C THR A 55 -8.01 -0.59 -0.78
N GLU A 56 -8.34 -0.82 -2.06
CA GLU A 56 -7.80 -1.92 -2.85
C GLU A 56 -6.26 -1.88 -2.99
N THR A 57 -5.71 -0.70 -3.33
CA THR A 57 -4.26 -0.52 -3.45
C THR A 57 -3.56 -0.73 -2.12
N PHE A 58 -4.13 -0.17 -1.05
CA PHE A 58 -3.66 -0.34 0.32
C PHE A 58 -3.62 -1.83 0.72
N VAL A 59 -4.72 -2.55 0.52
CA VAL A 59 -4.83 -3.98 0.85
C VAL A 59 -3.84 -4.79 0.03
N ALA A 60 -3.69 -4.54 -1.28
CA ALA A 60 -2.72 -5.22 -2.12
C ALA A 60 -1.28 -5.03 -1.61
N ARG A 61 -0.92 -3.79 -1.22
CA ARG A 61 0.37 -3.46 -0.62
C ARG A 61 0.60 -4.19 0.70
N LYS A 62 -0.41 -4.26 1.58
CA LYS A 62 -0.32 -5.02 2.85
C LYS A 62 -0.19 -6.52 2.63
N ARG A 63 -0.97 -7.10 1.71
CA ARG A 63 -0.87 -8.52 1.34
C ARG A 63 0.50 -8.87 0.76
N LEU A 64 1.12 -7.97 0.02
CA LEU A 64 2.51 -8.12 -0.43
C LEU A 64 3.51 -8.13 0.74
N LEU A 65 3.28 -7.35 1.79
CA LEU A 65 4.14 -7.40 2.98
C LEU A 65 3.94 -8.70 3.76
N PHE A 66 2.70 -9.15 3.94
CA PHE A 66 2.40 -10.44 4.59
C PHE A 66 3.08 -11.62 3.88
N SER A 67 3.08 -11.65 2.54
CA SER A 67 3.74 -12.71 1.78
C SER A 67 5.27 -12.73 1.90
N LYS A 68 5.88 -11.62 2.33
CA LYS A 68 7.33 -11.52 2.58
C LYS A 68 7.72 -11.97 3.97
N VAL A 69 6.79 -12.03 4.92
CA VAL A 69 7.11 -12.45 6.29
C VAL A 69 7.37 -13.97 6.31
N PRO A 70 8.56 -14.42 6.75
CA PRO A 70 8.84 -15.84 6.87
C PRO A 70 7.87 -16.48 7.87
N ALA A 71 7.24 -17.60 7.50
CA ALA A 71 6.27 -18.33 8.33
C ALA A 71 5.06 -17.47 8.78
N TRP A 72 4.45 -16.74 7.84
CA TRP A 72 3.19 -16.06 8.11
C TRP A 72 2.06 -17.08 8.32
N GLU A 73 1.62 -17.23 9.58
CA GLU A 73 0.58 -18.19 9.98
C GLU A 73 -0.77 -17.52 10.29
N HIS A 74 -0.90 -16.21 10.10
CA HIS A 74 -2.11 -15.49 10.47
C HIS A 74 -3.24 -15.73 9.45
N PRO A 75 -4.41 -16.24 9.88
CA PRO A 75 -5.60 -16.33 9.04
C PRO A 75 -6.00 -14.95 8.52
N GLU A 76 -6.65 -14.91 7.38
CA GLU A 76 -7.05 -13.67 6.70
C GLU A 76 -7.79 -12.68 7.63
N ALA A 77 -8.72 -13.17 8.45
CA ALA A 77 -9.42 -12.36 9.45
C ALA A 77 -8.46 -11.63 10.42
N GLN A 78 -7.40 -12.31 10.88
CA GLN A 78 -6.39 -11.71 11.76
C GLN A 78 -5.51 -10.70 10.99
N GLN A 79 -5.25 -10.94 9.71
CA GLN A 79 -4.56 -9.96 8.87
C GLN A 79 -5.38 -8.68 8.72
N ILE A 80 -6.70 -8.81 8.57
CA ILE A 80 -7.62 -7.67 8.55
C ILE A 80 -7.59 -6.94 9.89
N ASP A 81 -7.60 -7.65 11.03
CA ASP A 81 -7.49 -7.01 12.36
C ASP A 81 -6.24 -6.14 12.48
N LEU A 82 -5.09 -6.62 11.97
CA LEU A 82 -3.83 -5.89 12.01
C LEU A 82 -3.88 -4.58 11.21
N ILE A 83 -4.55 -4.58 10.05
CA ILE A 83 -4.57 -3.42 9.15
C ILE A 83 -5.81 -2.55 9.30
N TYR A 84 -6.86 -3.01 10.00
CA TYR A 84 -8.13 -2.29 10.08
C TYR A 84 -7.93 -0.89 10.65
N MET A 85 -7.15 -0.76 11.72
CA MET A 85 -6.85 0.53 12.35
C MET A 85 -5.98 1.47 11.51
N LEU A 86 -5.38 0.96 10.44
CA LEU A 86 -4.53 1.68 9.51
C LEU A 86 -5.31 2.20 8.29
N LEU A 87 -6.55 1.76 8.11
CA LEU A 87 -7.47 2.31 7.12
C LEU A 87 -7.81 3.78 7.44
N ARG A 88 -8.18 4.51 6.39
CA ARG A 88 -8.74 5.86 6.51
C ARG A 88 -9.95 5.89 7.44
N LEU A 89 -10.14 7.01 8.14
CA LEU A 89 -11.20 7.14 9.12
C LEU A 89 -12.59 7.04 8.47
N GLU A 90 -12.73 7.64 7.29
CA GLU A 90 -13.94 7.68 6.48
C GLU A 90 -14.39 6.27 6.07
N ILE A 91 -13.43 5.36 5.84
CA ILE A 91 -13.70 3.96 5.52
C ILE A 91 -14.18 3.23 6.79
N ARG A 92 -13.46 3.38 7.91
CA ARG A 92 -13.83 2.73 9.20
C ARG A 92 -15.15 3.21 9.77
N ASP A 93 -15.48 4.48 9.58
CA ASP A 93 -16.75 5.08 10.01
C ASP A 93 -17.95 4.44 9.30
N LYS A 94 -17.77 3.97 8.07
CA LYS A 94 -18.83 3.37 7.24
C LYS A 94 -18.82 1.85 7.22
N ILE A 95 -17.68 1.23 7.49
CA ILE A 95 -17.48 -0.22 7.39
C ILE A 95 -17.09 -0.76 8.76
N PRO A 96 -18.04 -1.26 9.55
CA PRO A 96 -17.75 -1.88 10.84
C PRO A 96 -16.82 -3.07 10.68
N ARG A 97 -15.82 -3.23 11.57
CA ARG A 97 -14.88 -4.37 11.50
C ARG A 97 -15.61 -5.72 11.45
N ASN A 98 -16.65 -5.89 12.26
CA ASN A 98 -17.38 -7.15 12.40
C ASN A 98 -18.22 -7.53 11.17
N SER A 99 -18.39 -6.64 10.18
CA SER A 99 -19.12 -6.97 8.95
C SER A 99 -18.24 -7.56 7.84
N ILE A 100 -16.93 -7.71 8.08
CA ILE A 100 -15.93 -8.09 7.09
C ILE A 100 -15.25 -9.40 7.50
N ASN A 101 -15.20 -10.39 6.61
CA ASN A 101 -14.53 -11.67 6.88
C ASN A 101 -13.33 -11.89 5.96
N THR A 102 -13.36 -11.34 4.75
CA THR A 102 -12.30 -11.47 3.74
C THR A 102 -11.82 -10.10 3.27
N PHE A 103 -10.65 -10.06 2.62
CA PHE A 103 -10.16 -8.86 1.96
C PHE A 103 -11.08 -8.43 0.81
N ASP A 104 -11.71 -9.38 0.12
CA ASP A 104 -12.65 -9.06 -0.96
C ASP A 104 -13.90 -8.36 -0.41
N ASP A 105 -14.43 -8.81 0.73
CA ASP A 105 -15.52 -8.13 1.43
C ASP A 105 -15.14 -6.67 1.76
N LEU A 106 -13.91 -6.46 2.27
CA LEU A 106 -13.40 -5.13 2.63
C LEU A 106 -13.29 -4.24 1.40
N ILE A 107 -12.74 -4.76 0.30
CA ILE A 107 -12.52 -4.01 -0.94
C ILE A 107 -13.88 -3.62 -1.57
N GLU A 108 -14.82 -4.55 -1.66
CA GLU A 108 -16.14 -4.28 -2.23
C GLU A 108 -16.91 -3.25 -1.40
N ALA A 109 -16.91 -3.39 -0.07
CA ALA A 109 -17.55 -2.40 0.81
C ALA A 109 -16.88 -1.02 0.71
N ALA A 110 -15.54 -0.97 0.62
CA ALA A 110 -14.78 0.27 0.50
C ALA A 110 -15.02 0.99 -0.82
N ARG A 111 -15.14 0.27 -1.95
CA ARG A 111 -15.48 0.87 -3.25
C ARG A 111 -16.77 1.68 -3.19
N GLY A 112 -17.79 1.16 -2.49
CA GLY A 112 -19.05 1.88 -2.28
C GLY A 112 -18.87 3.19 -1.50
N VAL A 113 -18.05 3.17 -0.45
CA VAL A 113 -17.76 4.36 0.37
C VAL A 113 -16.93 5.37 -0.41
N GLU A 114 -15.88 4.92 -1.10
CA GLU A 114 -14.96 5.75 -1.87
C GLU A 114 -15.69 6.49 -2.99
N LYS A 115 -16.59 5.82 -3.70
CA LYS A 115 -17.45 6.47 -4.71
C LYS A 115 -18.29 7.62 -4.14
N VAL A 116 -18.88 7.42 -2.95
CA VAL A 116 -19.67 8.49 -2.28
C VAL A 116 -18.77 9.65 -1.85
N LEU A 117 -17.53 9.37 -1.42
CA LEU A 117 -16.57 10.41 -1.07
C LEU A 117 -16.12 11.22 -2.29
N GLU A 118 -15.86 10.56 -3.42
CA GLU A 118 -15.54 11.21 -4.70
C GLU A 118 -16.69 12.11 -5.17
N GLU A 119 -17.93 11.63 -5.12
CA GLU A 119 -19.12 12.43 -5.47
C GLU A 119 -19.27 13.67 -4.58
N ARG A 120 -18.99 13.56 -3.27
CA ARG A 120 -19.03 14.69 -2.34
C ARG A 120 -17.95 15.73 -2.63
N GLN A 121 -16.72 15.28 -2.91
CA GLN A 121 -15.63 16.18 -3.27
C GLN A 121 -15.89 16.89 -4.60
N GLY A 122 -16.51 16.20 -5.57
CA GLY A 122 -16.95 16.80 -6.83
C GLY A 122 -18.09 17.81 -6.66
N ALA A 123 -18.99 17.60 -5.70
CA ALA A 123 -20.10 18.50 -5.39
C ALA A 123 -19.69 19.74 -4.58
N GLU A 124 -18.58 19.68 -3.84
CA GLU A 124 -18.06 20.81 -3.05
C GLU A 124 -17.30 21.85 -3.88
N VAL A 125 -17.10 21.66 -5.18
CA VAL A 125 -16.60 22.71 -6.09
C VAL A 125 -17.72 23.72 -6.35
N PRO A 126 -17.73 24.92 -5.72
CA PRO A 126 -18.87 25.83 -5.84
C PRO A 126 -18.77 26.62 -7.14
N LEU A 127 -19.90 26.75 -7.82
CA LEU A 127 -20.20 27.80 -8.80
C LEU A 127 -19.50 29.11 -8.39
N SER A 128 -18.58 29.59 -9.22
CA SER A 128 -17.98 30.91 -9.03
C SER A 128 -19.10 31.93 -8.91
N LYS A 129 -19.11 32.68 -7.80
CA LYS A 129 -20.04 33.79 -7.62
C LYS A 129 -19.90 34.71 -8.84
N PRO A 130 -21.00 35.11 -9.52
CA PRO A 130 -20.89 36.07 -10.60
C PRO A 130 -20.29 37.36 -10.03
N ALA A 131 -19.22 37.83 -10.65
CA ALA A 131 -18.54 39.06 -10.25
C ALA A 131 -19.56 40.20 -10.29
N LEU A 132 -19.78 40.84 -9.15
CA LEU A 132 -20.56 42.07 -9.10
C LEU A 132 -19.78 43.11 -9.91
N ILE A 133 -20.29 43.44 -11.10
CA ILE A 133 -19.82 44.57 -11.89
C ILE A 133 -20.23 45.81 -11.10
N GLU A 134 -19.28 46.38 -10.36
CA GLU A 134 -19.45 47.69 -9.75
C GLU A 134 -19.33 48.74 -10.87
N THR A 135 -20.47 49.08 -11.47
CA THR A 135 -20.58 50.25 -12.35
C THR A 135 -20.42 51.50 -11.49
N ALA A 136 -19.21 52.05 -11.46
CA ALA A 136 -18.94 53.39 -10.97
C ALA A 136 -19.58 54.41 -11.93
N ALA A 137 -20.88 54.63 -11.76
CA ALA A 137 -21.59 55.75 -12.34
C ALA A 137 -21.79 56.85 -11.29
N ALA A 138 -21.10 57.95 -11.54
CA ALA A 138 -21.57 59.34 -11.36
C ALA A 138 -21.33 60.08 -10.02
N ARG A 139 -20.88 61.35 -10.21
CA ARG A 139 -21.09 62.57 -9.40
C ARG A 139 -20.13 62.72 -8.21
N ARG A 140 -19.35 63.81 -8.06
CA ARG A 140 -19.54 65.23 -8.40
C ARG A 140 -18.17 65.93 -8.36
#